data_AF-A0A0B7IWP1-F1
#
_entry.id   AF-A0A0B7IWP1-F1
#
_cell.length_a   1.000
_cell.length_b   1.000
_cell.length_c   1.000
_cell.angle_alpha   90.00
_cell.angle_beta   90.00
_cell.angle_gamma   90.00
#
_symmetry.space_group_name_H-M   'P 1'
#
loop_
_entity.id
_entity.type
_entity.pdbx_description
1 polymer ?
#
loop_
_entity_poly.entity_id
_entity_poly.type
_entity_poly.pdbx_seq_one_letter_code
_entity_poly.pdbx_strand_id
1 'polypeptide(L)'
;MLTHWCMTICRAWMAGGQAIDLASVGQTLTQTELEHMHIHKTGALIRAAALLGASSANTIDEKRIAAIDHYAQSIGLAFQVVDDILDAEADTATLGKTAGKDADSNKPTYVTILGLARAKSLAQELYAAAIEPLNAYGLEAARLVQLAQFITQRGF
;
A
#
# COMPACT_ATOMS: atom_id res chain seq x y z
N MET A 1 9.15 -26.10 -0.05
CA MET A 1 9.74 -25.08 -0.95
C MET A 1 9.00 -23.74 -0.84
N LEU A 2 7.66 -23.70 -0.96
CA LEU A 2 6.85 -22.47 -0.71
C LEU A 2 7.01 -21.85 0.69
N THR A 3 7.07 -22.67 1.74
CA THR A 3 7.20 -22.19 3.14
C THR A 3 8.52 -21.49 3.43
N HIS A 4 9.61 -21.97 2.82
CA HIS A 4 10.94 -21.36 2.96
C HIS A 4 11.03 -20.03 2.19
N TRP A 5 10.40 -19.95 1.01
CA TRP A 5 10.30 -18.73 0.21
C TRP A 5 9.48 -17.63 0.92
N CYS A 6 8.30 -17.96 1.43
CA CYS A 6 7.43 -17.04 2.16
C CYS A 6 8.12 -16.47 3.41
N MET A 7 8.75 -17.33 4.23
CA MET A 7 9.44 -16.89 5.43
C MET A 7 10.65 -15.98 5.14
N THR A 8 11.38 -16.23 4.05
CA THR A 8 12.54 -15.42 3.68
C THR A 8 12.14 -14.04 3.18
N ILE A 9 11.07 -13.96 2.38
CA ILE A 9 10.49 -12.70 1.89
C ILE A 9 9.90 -11.89 3.05
N CYS A 10 9.07 -12.50 3.89
CA CYS A 10 8.47 -11.82 5.04
C CYS A 10 9.52 -11.29 6.04
N ARG A 11 10.59 -12.05 6.32
CA ARG A 11 11.66 -11.58 7.23
C ARG A 11 12.50 -10.47 6.64
N ALA A 12 12.95 -10.59 5.39
CA ALA A 12 13.87 -9.61 4.80
C ALA A 12 13.16 -8.29 4.45
N TRP A 13 11.91 -8.37 3.99
CA TRP A 13 11.19 -7.20 3.51
C TRP A 13 10.48 -6.44 4.64
N MET A 14 9.69 -7.11 5.47
CA MET A 14 8.93 -6.45 6.54
C MET A 14 9.86 -5.89 7.63
N ALA A 15 10.87 -6.66 8.06
CA ALA A 15 11.86 -6.16 9.03
C ALA A 15 12.77 -5.09 8.41
N GLY A 16 13.05 -5.17 7.10
CA GLY A 16 13.79 -4.14 6.37
C GLY A 16 13.01 -2.83 6.26
N GLY A 17 11.73 -2.88 5.88
CA GLY A 17 10.84 -1.71 5.82
C GLY A 17 10.60 -1.09 7.20
N GLN A 18 10.44 -1.91 8.24
CA GLN A 18 10.33 -1.43 9.63
C GLN A 18 11.65 -0.82 10.14
N ALA A 19 12.80 -1.36 9.73
CA ALA A 19 14.11 -0.80 10.08
C ALA A 19 14.38 0.54 9.38
N ILE A 20 13.95 0.68 8.12
CA ILE A 20 14.00 1.96 7.39
C ILE A 20 13.05 2.98 8.05
N ASP A 21 11.82 2.59 8.38
CA ASP A 21 10.85 3.44 9.11
C ASP A 21 11.41 3.96 10.44
N LEU A 22 12.04 3.09 11.24
CA LEU A 22 12.70 3.50 12.48
C LEU A 22 13.92 4.41 12.26
N ALA A 23 14.68 4.18 11.19
CA ALA A 23 15.88 4.98 10.86
C ALA A 23 15.54 6.35 10.26
N SER A 24 14.33 6.51 9.72
CA SER A 24 13.83 7.76 9.13
C SER A 24 13.13 8.69 10.13
N VAL A 25 12.94 8.27 11.39
CA VAL A 25 12.38 9.12 12.44
C VAL A 25 13.28 10.35 12.64
N GLY A 26 12.74 11.55 12.39
CA GLY A 26 13.48 12.82 12.50
C GLY A 26 14.18 13.26 11.22
N GLN A 27 14.00 12.57 10.09
CA GLN A 27 14.50 12.98 8.77
C GLN A 27 13.36 13.38 7.84
N THR A 28 13.58 14.42 7.03
CA THR A 28 12.67 14.79 5.94
C THR A 28 12.89 13.83 4.77
N LEU A 29 11.92 12.96 4.48
CA LEU A 29 11.98 12.08 3.31
C LEU A 29 11.39 12.74 2.07
N THR A 30 11.98 12.45 0.91
CA THR A 30 11.35 12.71 -0.39
C THR A 30 10.19 11.73 -0.62
N GLN A 31 9.29 12.07 -1.55
CA GLN A 31 8.19 11.17 -1.94
C GLN A 31 8.71 9.79 -2.37
N THR A 32 9.81 9.74 -3.12
CA THR A 32 10.42 8.48 -3.59
C THR A 32 10.94 7.64 -2.43
N GLU A 33 11.57 8.26 -1.43
CA GLU A 33 12.07 7.53 -0.25
C GLU A 33 10.92 7.02 0.63
N LEU A 34 9.84 7.80 0.77
CA LEU A 34 8.62 7.38 1.46
C LEU A 34 7.97 6.18 0.76
N GLU A 35 7.85 6.23 -0.57
CA GLU A 35 7.33 5.13 -1.38
C GLU A 35 8.21 3.88 -1.25
N HIS A 36 9.54 4.03 -1.34
CA HIS A 36 10.47 2.92 -1.12
C HIS A 36 10.27 2.29 0.26
N MET A 37 10.12 3.07 1.33
CA MET A 37 9.87 2.54 2.67
C MET A 37 8.58 1.71 2.72
N HIS A 38 7.46 2.24 2.20
CA HIS A 38 6.16 1.58 2.29
C HIS A 38 6.04 0.33 1.41
N ILE A 39 6.70 0.32 0.25
CA ILE A 39 6.83 -0.89 -0.59
C ILE A 39 7.44 -2.03 0.23
N HIS A 40 8.44 -1.75 1.07
CA HIS A 40 9.13 -2.78 1.85
C HIS A 40 8.39 -3.15 3.15
N LYS A 41 7.69 -2.19 3.78
CA LYS A 41 6.98 -2.43 5.05
C LYS A 41 5.62 -3.12 4.86
N THR A 42 4.72 -2.49 4.13
CA THR A 42 3.31 -2.91 4.02
C THR A 42 3.04 -3.59 2.68
N GLY A 43 3.59 -3.04 1.59
CA GLY A 43 3.40 -3.58 0.24
C GLY A 43 3.94 -5.00 0.07
N ALA A 44 5.06 -5.32 0.73
CA ALA A 44 5.69 -6.62 0.65
C ALA A 44 4.82 -7.78 1.15
N LEU A 45 4.05 -7.58 2.23
CA LEU A 45 3.20 -8.63 2.78
C LEU A 45 1.95 -8.85 1.92
N ILE A 46 1.34 -7.78 1.42
CA ILE A 46 0.20 -7.83 0.50
C ILE A 46 0.61 -8.55 -0.80
N ARG A 47 1.77 -8.17 -1.35
CA ARG A 47 2.39 -8.82 -2.51
C ARG A 47 2.67 -10.30 -2.26
N ALA A 48 3.29 -10.65 -1.14
CA ALA A 48 3.56 -12.04 -0.79
C ALA A 48 2.27 -12.86 -0.68
N ALA A 49 1.24 -12.34 -0.02
CA ALA A 49 -0.05 -13.01 0.11
C ALA A 49 -0.71 -13.26 -1.25
N ALA A 50 -0.72 -12.25 -2.14
CA ALA A 50 -1.27 -12.37 -3.49
C ALA A 50 -0.53 -13.41 -4.34
N LEU A 51 0.81 -13.37 -4.34
CA LEU A 51 1.64 -14.30 -5.10
C LEU A 51 1.58 -15.74 -4.55
N LEU A 52 1.41 -15.93 -3.24
CA LEU A 52 1.18 -17.25 -2.65
C LEU A 52 -0.15 -17.85 -3.11
N GLY A 53 -1.21 -17.05 -3.15
CA GLY A 53 -2.50 -17.46 -3.71
C GLY A 53 -2.37 -17.86 -5.18
N ALA A 54 -1.68 -17.04 -5.99
CA ALA A 54 -1.40 -17.30 -7.39
C ALA A 54 -0.62 -18.62 -7.60
N SER A 55 0.40 -18.84 -6.78
CA SER A 55 1.28 -20.03 -6.85
C SER A 55 0.59 -21.32 -6.37
N SER A 56 -0.56 -21.21 -5.72
CA SER A 56 -1.36 -22.37 -5.27
C SER A 56 -2.29 -22.91 -6.36
N ALA A 57 -2.38 -22.24 -7.51
CA ALA A 57 -3.16 -22.70 -8.65
C ALA A 57 -2.44 -23.85 -9.38
N ASN A 58 -3.20 -24.89 -9.76
CA ASN A 58 -2.65 -26.04 -10.50
C ASN A 58 -2.06 -25.64 -11.87
N THR A 59 -2.58 -24.57 -12.48
CA THR A 59 -2.06 -23.97 -13.70
C THR A 59 -2.22 -22.46 -13.60
N ILE A 60 -1.12 -21.73 -13.77
CA ILE A 60 -1.12 -20.28 -13.87
C ILE A 60 -0.05 -19.87 -14.88
N ASP A 61 -0.42 -18.99 -15.81
CA ASP A 61 0.52 -18.47 -16.81
C ASP A 61 1.28 -17.25 -16.26
N GLU A 62 2.41 -16.92 -16.91
CA GLU A 62 3.26 -15.80 -16.50
C GLU A 62 2.55 -14.44 -16.58
N LYS A 63 1.57 -14.28 -17.48
CA LYS A 63 0.80 -13.04 -17.61
C LYS A 63 -0.13 -12.84 -16.41
N ARG A 64 -0.74 -13.92 -15.89
CA ARG A 64 -1.54 -13.91 -14.67
C ARG A 64 -0.69 -13.58 -13.46
N ILE A 65 0.50 -14.17 -13.35
CA ILE A 65 1.44 -13.84 -12.27
C ILE A 65 1.82 -12.36 -12.34
N ALA A 66 2.20 -11.85 -13.51
CA ALA A 66 2.57 -10.45 -13.69
C ALA A 66 1.41 -9.49 -13.37
N ALA A 67 0.18 -9.83 -13.76
CA ALA A 67 -1.01 -9.04 -13.45
C ALA A 67 -1.30 -9.00 -11.94
N ILE A 68 -1.19 -10.15 -11.25
CA ILE A 68 -1.36 -10.23 -9.79
C ILE A 68 -0.25 -9.48 -9.06
N ASP A 69 0.99 -9.55 -9.58
CA ASP A 69 2.12 -8.82 -9.01
C ASP A 69 1.93 -7.31 -9.10
N HIS A 70 1.55 -6.81 -10.28
CA HIS A 70 1.24 -5.40 -10.49
C HIS A 70 0.09 -4.93 -9.59
N TYR A 71 -1.02 -5.68 -9.59
CA TYR A 71 -2.15 -5.42 -8.70
C TYR A 71 -1.71 -5.28 -7.24
N ALA A 72 -0.89 -6.22 -6.75
CA ALA A 72 -0.53 -6.25 -5.34
C ALA A 72 0.45 -5.13 -4.96
N GLN A 73 1.32 -4.70 -5.86
CA GLN A 73 2.19 -3.53 -5.66
C GLN A 73 1.35 -2.25 -5.55
N SER A 74 0.45 -2.02 -6.51
CA SER A 74 -0.42 -0.83 -6.52
C SER A 74 -1.34 -0.77 -5.31
N ILE A 75 -1.96 -1.90 -4.93
CA ILE A 75 -2.83 -1.95 -3.74
C ILE A 75 -2.05 -1.85 -2.45
N GLY A 76 -0.85 -2.43 -2.37
CA GLY A 76 0.02 -2.27 -1.22
C GLY A 76 0.36 -0.81 -0.94
N LEU A 77 0.63 -0.05 -1.99
CA LEU A 77 0.87 1.39 -1.89
C LEU A 77 -0.42 2.17 -1.57
N ALA A 78 -1.52 1.85 -2.26
CA ALA A 78 -2.81 2.51 -2.03
C ALA A 78 -3.29 2.34 -0.59
N PHE A 79 -3.08 1.17 0.01
CA PHE A 79 -3.42 0.89 1.39
C PHE A 79 -2.76 1.90 2.34
N GLN A 80 -1.47 2.18 2.15
CA GLN A 80 -0.77 3.14 2.99
C GLN A 80 -1.24 4.58 2.77
N VAL A 81 -1.44 4.98 1.51
CA VAL A 81 -1.95 6.33 1.20
C VAL A 81 -3.31 6.57 1.87
N VAL A 82 -4.18 5.55 1.88
CA VAL A 82 -5.48 5.61 2.54
C VAL A 82 -5.35 5.65 4.06
N ASP A 83 -4.45 4.86 4.65
CA ASP A 83 -4.15 4.87 6.09
C ASP A 83 -3.72 6.28 6.54
N ASP A 84 -2.77 6.90 5.83
CA ASP A 84 -2.30 8.26 6.10
C ASP A 84 -3.41 9.33 5.96
N ILE A 85 -4.35 9.13 5.01
CA ILE A 85 -5.52 10.01 4.84
C ILE A 85 -6.47 9.88 6.04
N LEU A 86 -6.77 8.65 6.45
CA LEU A 86 -7.68 8.37 7.56
C LEU A 86 -7.14 8.92 8.87
N ASP A 87 -5.83 8.78 9.13
CA ASP A 87 -5.17 9.35 10.31
C ASP A 87 -5.31 10.88 10.33
N ALA A 88 -5.00 11.55 9.21
CA ALA A 88 -5.09 13.01 9.13
C ALA A 88 -6.52 13.56 9.30
N GLU A 89 -7.53 12.85 8.78
CA GLU A 89 -8.94 13.24 8.92
C GLU A 89 -9.48 12.96 10.33
N ALA A 90 -9.05 11.86 10.96
CA ALA A 90 -9.40 11.52 12.33
C ALA A 90 -8.84 12.55 13.34
N ASP A 91 -7.59 12.99 13.14
CA ASP A 91 -6.99 14.06 13.96
C ASP A 91 -7.77 15.37 13.83
N THR A 92 -8.19 15.71 12.60
CA THR A 92 -9.00 16.91 12.34
C THR A 92 -10.36 16.85 13.05
N ALA A 93 -11.04 15.71 13.03
CA ALA A 93 -12.35 15.53 13.65
C ALA A 93 -12.28 15.45 15.20
N THR A 94 -11.22 14.84 15.72
CA THR A 94 -11.05 14.61 17.17
C THR A 94 -10.53 15.86 17.90
N LEU A 95 -9.75 16.72 17.22
CA LEU A 95 -9.06 17.83 17.88
C LEU A 95 -9.86 19.13 17.98
N GLY A 96 -10.88 19.37 17.16
CA GLY A 96 -11.82 20.50 17.30
C GLY A 96 -11.24 21.94 17.40
N LYS A 97 -9.92 22.13 17.41
CA LYS A 97 -9.20 23.40 17.54
C LYS A 97 -7.81 23.29 16.91
N THR A 98 -7.61 24.06 15.82
CA THR A 98 -6.32 24.41 15.18
C THR A 98 -5.44 23.23 14.78
N ALA A 99 -5.36 23.00 13.46
CA ALA A 99 -4.54 22.03 12.73
C ALA A 99 -3.00 22.20 12.90
N GLY A 100 -2.52 22.38 14.12
CA GLY A 100 -1.15 22.78 14.41
C GLY A 100 -0.49 22.04 15.56
N LYS A 101 -1.02 20.89 16.00
CA LYS A 101 -0.38 20.08 17.06
C LYS A 101 0.26 18.77 16.62
N ASP A 102 0.08 18.36 15.37
CA ASP A 102 0.83 17.22 14.78
C ASP A 102 2.03 17.66 13.91
N ALA A 103 2.43 18.92 14.02
CA ALA A 103 3.77 19.33 13.58
C ALA A 103 4.89 18.71 14.44
N ASP A 104 4.55 18.13 15.60
CA ASP A 104 5.53 17.62 16.58
C ASP A 104 5.97 16.17 16.34
N SER A 105 5.29 15.39 15.49
CA SER A 105 5.68 13.99 15.24
C SER A 105 6.76 13.82 14.15
N ASN A 106 7.04 14.87 13.35
CA ASN A 106 8.07 14.91 12.30
C ASN A 106 8.11 13.66 11.39
N LYS A 107 6.97 12.95 11.28
CA LYS A 107 6.88 11.67 10.60
C LYS A 107 6.43 11.93 9.17
N PRO A 108 7.24 11.56 8.16
CA PRO A 108 6.86 11.77 6.77
C PRO A 108 5.69 10.83 6.42
N THR A 109 4.55 11.41 6.07
CA THR A 109 3.36 10.72 5.53
C THR A 109 3.00 11.27 4.16
N TYR A 110 2.22 10.54 3.38
CA TYR A 110 1.73 11.02 2.08
C TYR A 110 0.95 12.32 2.19
N VAL A 111 0.17 12.50 3.26
CA VAL A 111 -0.57 13.74 3.49
C VAL A 111 0.36 14.90 3.82
N THR A 112 1.42 14.69 4.61
CA THR A 112 2.40 15.76 4.91
C THR A 112 3.23 16.18 3.70
N ILE A 113 3.54 15.24 2.79
CA ILE A 113 4.38 15.51 1.61
C ILE A 113 3.55 16.07 0.44
N LEU A 114 2.37 15.53 0.18
CA LEU A 114 1.55 15.86 -1.00
C LEU A 114 0.39 16.80 -0.70
N GLY A 115 -0.04 16.87 0.55
CA GLY A 115 -1.32 17.45 0.95
C GLY A 115 -2.50 16.50 0.72
N LEU A 116 -3.56 16.67 1.52
CA LEU A 116 -4.73 15.78 1.55
C LEU A 116 -5.39 15.59 0.19
N ALA A 117 -5.60 16.68 -0.57
CA ALA A 117 -6.25 16.62 -1.87
C ALA A 117 -5.45 15.75 -2.88
N ARG A 118 -4.12 15.94 -2.93
CA ARG A 118 -3.27 15.16 -3.83
C ARG A 118 -3.13 13.72 -3.37
N ALA A 119 -3.06 13.46 -2.06
CA ALA A 119 -3.07 12.11 -1.51
C ALA A 119 -4.35 11.34 -1.92
N LYS A 120 -5.53 11.99 -1.83
CA LYS A 120 -6.79 11.40 -2.33
C LYS A 120 -6.76 11.08 -3.82
N SER A 121 -6.22 11.99 -4.66
CA SER A 121 -6.04 11.71 -6.09
C SER A 121 -5.08 10.55 -6.33
N LEU A 122 -3.97 10.47 -5.59
CA LEU A 122 -3.00 9.38 -5.69
C LEU A 122 -3.65 8.03 -5.33
N ALA A 123 -4.49 7.97 -4.29
CA ALA A 123 -5.22 6.75 -3.95
C ALA A 123 -6.12 6.26 -5.11
N GLN A 124 -6.77 7.19 -5.82
CA GLN A 124 -7.59 6.86 -7.01
C GLN A 124 -6.73 6.41 -8.20
N GLU A 125 -5.58 7.04 -8.42
CA GLU A 125 -4.63 6.64 -9.47
C GLU A 125 -4.09 5.22 -9.20
N LEU A 126 -3.73 4.92 -7.95
CA LEU A 126 -3.25 3.59 -7.55
C LEU A 126 -4.34 2.53 -7.63
N TYR A 127 -5.59 2.88 -7.30
CA TYR A 127 -6.74 2.01 -7.55
C TYR A 127 -6.89 1.69 -9.04
N ALA A 128 -6.86 2.70 -9.90
CA ALA A 128 -6.97 2.52 -11.34
C ALA A 128 -5.81 1.65 -11.90
N ALA A 129 -4.58 1.90 -11.45
CA ALA A 129 -3.41 1.09 -11.81
C ALA A 129 -3.55 -0.36 -11.35
N ALA A 130 -4.10 -0.60 -10.15
CA ALA A 130 -4.30 -1.95 -9.65
C ALA A 130 -5.28 -2.78 -10.50
N ILE A 131 -6.37 -2.16 -10.98
CA ILE A 131 -7.43 -2.88 -11.70
C ILE A 131 -7.14 -3.03 -13.20
N GLU A 132 -6.33 -2.15 -13.79
CA GLU A 132 -5.98 -2.18 -15.22
C GLU A 132 -5.51 -3.55 -15.71
N PRO A 133 -4.50 -4.20 -15.09
CA PRO A 133 -4.01 -5.51 -15.55
C PRO A 133 -5.02 -6.64 -15.30
N LEU A 134 -6.01 -6.42 -14.43
CA LEU A 134 -7.04 -7.40 -14.10
C LEU A 134 -8.19 -7.43 -15.12
N ASN A 135 -8.37 -6.37 -15.91
CA ASN A 135 -9.45 -6.24 -16.88
C ASN A 135 -9.48 -7.41 -17.89
N ALA A 136 -8.31 -7.95 -18.25
CA ALA A 136 -8.18 -9.08 -19.17
C ALA A 136 -8.83 -10.39 -18.66
N TYR A 137 -9.10 -10.50 -17.36
CA TYR A 137 -9.62 -11.71 -16.72
C TYR A 137 -11.10 -11.61 -16.31
N GLY A 138 -11.74 -10.45 -16.53
CA GLY A 138 -13.17 -10.26 -16.31
C GLY A 138 -13.67 -10.73 -14.94
N LEU A 139 -14.68 -11.60 -14.94
CA LEU A 139 -15.31 -12.10 -13.70
C LEU A 139 -14.37 -12.93 -12.82
N GLU A 140 -13.32 -13.53 -13.37
CA GLU A 140 -12.34 -14.29 -12.58
C GLU A 140 -11.57 -13.38 -11.61
N ALA A 141 -11.34 -12.11 -12.01
CA ALA A 141 -10.67 -11.12 -11.17
C ALA A 141 -11.61 -10.33 -10.26
N ALA A 142 -12.92 -10.60 -10.29
CA ALA A 142 -13.93 -9.80 -9.58
C ALA A 142 -13.64 -9.67 -8.07
N ARG A 143 -13.10 -10.72 -7.44
CA ARG A 143 -12.75 -10.68 -6.01
C ARG A 143 -11.58 -9.74 -5.71
N LEU A 144 -10.57 -9.69 -6.58
CA LEU A 144 -9.45 -8.75 -6.43
C LEU A 144 -9.91 -7.32 -6.65
N VAL A 145 -10.77 -7.08 -7.66
CA VAL A 145 -11.37 -5.75 -7.90
C VAL A 145 -12.19 -5.29 -6.69
N GLN A 146 -13.03 -6.16 -6.13
CA GLN A 146 -13.80 -5.84 -4.91
C GLN A 146 -12.90 -5.53 -3.71
N LEU A 147 -11.79 -6.26 -3.55
CA LEU A 147 -10.85 -6.01 -2.47
C LEU A 147 -10.12 -4.67 -2.66
N ALA A 148 -9.71 -4.36 -3.88
CA ALA A 148 -9.13 -3.05 -4.22
C ALA A 148 -10.10 -1.92 -3.90
N GLN A 149 -11.37 -2.02 -4.33
CA GLN A 149 -12.41 -1.05 -4.00
C GLN A 149 -12.57 -0.88 -2.50
N PHE A 150 -12.66 -2.00 -1.77
CA PHE A 150 -12.80 -1.98 -0.33
C PHE A 150 -11.61 -1.29 0.35
N ILE A 151 -10.38 -1.54 -0.10
CA ILE A 151 -9.19 -0.90 0.46
C ILE A 151 -9.19 0.61 0.20
N THR A 152 -9.51 1.04 -1.02
CA THR A 152 -9.39 2.46 -1.42
C THR A 152 -10.62 3.30 -1.12
N GLN A 153 -11.75 2.67 -0.79
CA GLN A 153 -13.02 3.34 -0.46
C GLN A 153 -13.43 3.10 1.00
N ARG A 154 -12.53 2.58 1.85
CA ARG A 154 -12.73 2.49 3.29
C ARG A 154 -12.87 3.90 3.88
N GLY A 155 -14.11 4.30 4.17
CA GLY A 155 -14.44 5.49 4.96
C GLY A 155 -14.45 6.80 4.19
N PHE A 156 -15.67 7.30 3.92
CA PHE A 156 -16.00 8.73 3.86
C PHE A 156 -17.00 9.00 4.98
#